data_AF-A0A271LKB1-F1
#
_entry.id   AF-A0A271LKB1-F1
#
_cell.length_a   1.000
_cell.length_b   1.000
_cell.length_c   1.000
_cell.angle_alpha   90.00
_cell.angle_beta   90.00
_cell.angle_gamma   90.00
#
_symmetry.space_group_name_H-M   'P 1'
#
loop_
_entity.id
_entity.type
_entity.pdbx_description
1 polymer ?
#
loop_
_entity_poly.entity_id
_entity_poly.type
_entity_poly.pdbx_seq_one_letter_code
_entity_poly.pdbx_strand_id
1 'polypeptide(L)' 'MELIGEHLGEEAALAVCRHTIASHWRSASDRQWTLSADATGIGKALAEVICIMEEHVENPLPLRDIAKRVGRSQRQIE' A
#
# COMPACT_ATOMS: atom_id res chain seq x y z
N MET A 1 4.29 -13.68 6.20
CA MET A 1 5.21 -14.83 6.39
C MET A 1 5.67 -14.98 7.82
N GLU A 2 5.85 -13.88 8.55
CA GLU A 2 6.20 -13.86 9.98
C GLU A 2 5.26 -14.72 10.83
N LEU A 3 3.94 -14.53 10.72
CA LEU A 3 2.95 -15.36 11.41
C LEU A 3 3.12 -16.88 11.15
N ILE A 4 3.40 -17.26 9.91
CA ILE A 4 3.62 -18.66 9.54
C ILE A 4 4.95 -19.16 10.12
N GLY A 5 6.01 -18.35 10.04
CA GLY A 5 7.31 -18.67 10.62
C GLY A 5 7.24 -18.86 12.14
N GLU A 6 6.52 -17.98 12.84
CA GLU A 6 6.33 -18.05 14.29
C GLU A 6 5.55 -19.30 14.73
N HIS A 7 4.53 -19.71 13.97
CA HIS A 7 3.64 -20.80 14.37
C HIS A 7 4.04 -22.17 13.81
N LEU A 8 4.70 -22.21 12.64
CA LEU A 8 4.97 -23.43 11.87
C LEU A 8 6.45 -23.57 11.46
N GLY A 9 7.30 -22.61 11.81
CA GLY A 9 8.73 -22.63 11.52
C GLY A 9 9.09 -22.03 10.15
N GLU A 10 10.35 -21.64 10.02
CA GLU A 10 10.88 -20.93 8.85
C GLU A 10 10.78 -21.77 7.55
N GLU A 11 11.02 -23.08 7.63
CA GLU A 11 10.91 -23.97 6.46
C GLU A 11 9.49 -24.04 5.89
N ALA A 12 8.47 -24.06 6.75
CA ALA A 12 7.07 -24.04 6.31
C ALA A 12 6.74 -22.70 5.62
N ALA A 13 7.23 -21.59 6.17
CA ALA A 13 7.11 -20.29 5.54
C ALA A 13 7.79 -20.27 4.16
N LEU A 14 9.03 -20.76 4.04
CA LEU A 14 9.73 -20.82 2.75
C LEU A 14 9.03 -21.72 1.72
N ALA A 15 8.47 -22.85 2.14
CA ALA A 15 7.71 -23.74 1.27
C ALA A 15 6.44 -23.08 0.69
N VAL A 16 5.72 -22.33 1.53
CA VAL A 16 4.57 -21.52 1.11
C VAL A 16 5.00 -20.44 0.13
N CYS A 17 6.08 -19.70 0.43
CA CYS A 17 6.62 -18.68 -0.48
C CYS A 17 6.86 -19.25 -1.88
N ARG A 18 7.56 -20.39 -1.97
CA ARG A 18 7.88 -21.06 -3.24
C ARG A 18 6.63 -21.42 -4.06
N HIS A 19 5.52 -21.77 -3.43
CA HIS A 19 4.28 -22.15 -4.11
C HIS A 19 3.38 -20.98 -4.51
N THR A 20 3.50 -19.83 -3.85
CA THR A 20 2.63 -18.67 -4.11
C THR A 20 3.00 -17.87 -5.37
N ILE A 21 4.11 -18.19 -6.04
CA ILE A 21 4.66 -17.42 -7.19
C ILE A 21 4.90 -15.94 -6.81
N ALA A 22 4.93 -15.61 -5.52
CA ALA A 22 5.28 -14.29 -5.05
C ALA A 22 6.79 -14.11 -5.20
N SER A 23 7.22 -13.36 -6.23
CA SER A 23 8.63 -13.01 -6.46
C SER A 23 9.18 -12.05 -5.40
N HIS A 24 8.29 -11.31 -4.73
CA HIS A 24 8.62 -10.51 -3.55
C HIS A 24 7.45 -10.50 -2.56
N TRP A 25 7.78 -10.35 -1.29
CA TRP A 25 6.83 -9.98 -0.25
C TRP A 25 7.16 -8.57 0.20
N ARG A 26 6.13 -7.71 0.24
CA ARG A 26 6.27 -6.39 0.83
C ARG A 26 6.39 -6.51 2.34
N SER A 27 7.31 -5.75 2.91
CA SER A 27 7.29 -5.44 4.33
C SER A 27 5.97 -4.78 4.68
N ALA A 28 5.50 -4.97 5.91
CA ALA A 28 4.36 -4.20 6.43
C ALA A 28 4.66 -2.68 6.41
N SER A 29 5.93 -2.31 6.48
CA SER A 29 6.40 -0.93 6.39
C SER A 29 6.55 -0.42 4.96
N ASP A 30 6.46 -1.30 3.96
CA ASP A 30 6.54 -0.88 2.57
C ASP A 30 5.22 -0.19 2.19
N ARG A 31 5.33 1.03 1.66
CA ARG A 31 4.19 1.69 1.05
C ARG A 31 3.61 0.80 -0.04
N GLN A 32 2.28 0.75 -0.12
CA GLN A 32 1.59 0.04 -1.20
C GLN A 32 2.03 0.60 -2.57
N TRP A 33 2.43 1.87 -2.58
CA TRP A 33 2.98 2.64 -3.67
C TRP A 33 4.51 2.73 -3.59
N THR A 34 5.21 1.76 -4.18
CA THR A 34 6.59 1.95 -4.60
C THR A 34 6.54 2.52 -6.02
N LEU A 35 7.01 3.75 -6.22
CA LEU A 35 7.12 4.36 -7.55
C LEU A 35 8.03 3.50 -8.42
N SER A 36 7.47 2.56 -9.18
CA SER A 36 8.09 2.17 -10.43
C SER A 36 8.17 3.44 -11.28
N ALA A 37 9.35 3.76 -11.79
CA ALA A 37 9.66 4.95 -12.58
C ALA A 37 8.75 5.15 -13.82
N ASP A 38 7.87 4.18 -14.13
CA ASP A 38 6.87 4.18 -15.20
C ASP A 38 5.49 4.74 -14.78
N ALA A 39 5.37 5.39 -13.62
CA ALA A 39 4.17 6.14 -13.23
C ALA A 39 3.95 7.43 -14.06
N THR A 40 4.34 7.42 -15.34
CA THR A 40 4.34 8.51 -16.32
C THR A 40 2.93 9.01 -16.69
N GLY A 41 1.89 8.60 -15.96
CA GLY A 41 0.49 8.96 -16.22
C GLY A 41 -0.33 9.34 -14.99
N ILE A 42 0.22 9.27 -13.77
CA ILE A 42 -0.53 9.60 -12.57
C ILE A 42 -0.30 11.06 -12.19
N GLY A 43 -1.38 11.84 -12.24
CA GLY A 43 -1.33 13.25 -11.86
C GLY A 43 -0.89 13.42 -10.41
N LYS A 44 -0.05 14.42 -10.14
CA LYS A 44 0.50 14.76 -8.80
C LYS A 44 -0.54 14.67 -7.68
N ALA A 45 -1.76 15.15 -7.93
CA ALA A 45 -2.84 15.13 -6.95
C ALA A 45 -3.27 13.71 -6.54
N LEU A 46 -3.27 12.73 -7.46
CA LEU A 46 -3.62 11.35 -7.15
C LEU A 46 -2.51 10.66 -6.35
N ALA A 47 -1.24 10.95 -6.66
CA ALA A 47 -0.12 10.46 -5.87
C ALA A 47 -0.17 10.98 -4.42
N GLU A 48 -0.52 12.25 -4.23
CA GLU A 48 -0.70 12.84 -2.90
C GLU A 48 -1.89 12.22 -2.14
N VAL A 49 -3.01 11.95 -2.82
CA VAL A 49 -4.17 11.25 -2.23
C VAL A 49 -3.76 9.86 -1.72
N ILE A 50 -3.09 9.07 -2.58
CA ILE A 50 -2.63 7.71 -2.22
C ILE A 50 -1.69 7.75 -1.02
N CYS A 51 -0.72 8.66 -1.03
CA CYS A 51 0.21 8.86 0.09
C CYS A 51 -0.52 9.14 1.41
N ILE A 52 -1.52 10.04 1.40
CA ILE A 52 -2.30 10.36 2.60
C ILE A 52 -3.11 9.15 3.08
N MET A 53 -3.70 8.37 2.15
CA MET A 53 -4.45 7.16 2.50
C MET A 53 -3.55 6.11 3.15
N GLU A 54 -2.35 5.89 2.59
CA GLU A 54 -1.35 4.96 3.13
C GLU A 54 -0.89 5.33 4.54
N GLU A 55 -0.72 6.62 4.82
CA GLU A 55 -0.35 7.11 6.15
C GLU A 55 -1.46 6.90 7.21
N HIS A 56 -2.69 6.66 6.77
CA HIS A 56 -3.87 6.54 7.64
C HIS A 56 -4.60 5.20 7.46
N VAL A 57 -3.88 4.12 7.10
CA VAL A 57 -4.47 2.78 6.90
C VAL A 57 -5.20 2.28 8.16
N GLU A 58 -4.61 2.47 9.34
CA GLU A 58 -5.18 2.01 10.61
C GLU A 58 -6.40 2.84 11.07
N ASN A 59 -6.44 4.12 10.70
CA ASN A 59 -7.55 5.02 11.03
C ASN A 59 -7.85 5.96 9.84
N PRO A 60 -8.65 5.49 8.86
CA PRO A 60 -8.86 6.20 7.61
C PRO A 60 -9.46 7.59 7.81
N LEU A 61 -8.89 8.57 7.10
CA LEU A 61 -9.47 9.92 7.05
C LEU A 61 -10.73 9.93 6.17
N PRO A 62 -11.74 10.75 6.51
CA PRO A 62 -12.85 11.01 5.60
C PRO A 62 -12.34 11.57 4.27
N LEU A 63 -12.89 11.12 3.14
CA LEU A 63 -12.49 11.60 1.80
C LEU A 63 -12.56 13.12 1.68
N ARG A 64 -13.61 13.75 2.24
CA ARG A 64 -13.73 15.21 2.36
C ARG A 64 -12.46 15.88 2.89
N ASP A 65 -11.82 15.30 3.90
CA ASP A 65 -10.67 15.90 4.57
C ASP A 65 -9.39 15.67 3.76
N ILE A 66 -9.28 14.53 3.07
CA ILE A 66 -8.21 14.27 2.09
C ILE A 66 -8.33 15.25 0.91
N ALA A 67 -9.54 15.42 0.35
CA ALA A 67 -9.83 16.34 -0.75
C ALA A 67 -9.42 17.78 -0.43
N LYS A 68 -9.71 18.25 0.80
CA LYS A 68 -9.28 19.57 1.27
C LYS A 68 -7.76 19.70 1.31
N ARG A 69 -7.03 18.68 1.76
CA ARG A 69 -5.56 18.70 1.83
C ARG A 69 -4.91 18.77 0.44
N VAL A 70 -5.50 18.14 -0.57
CA VAL A 70 -4.95 18.10 -1.94
C VAL A 70 -5.55 19.16 -2.89
N GLY A 71 -6.39 20.08 -2.38
CA GLY A 71 -7.01 21.12 -3.20
C GLY A 71 -7.92 20.56 -4.31
N ARG A 72 -8.72 19.54 -3.97
CA ARG A 72 -9.69 18.88 -4.87
C ARG A 72 -11.08 18.86 -4.26
N SER A 73 -12.08 18.60 -5.08
CA SER A 73 -13.43 18.25 -4.61
C SER A 73 -13.47 16.78 -4.20
N GLN A 74 -14.36 16.43 -3.28
CA GLN A 74 -14.57 15.04 -2.86
C GLN A 74 -14.90 14.13 -4.05
N ARG A 75 -15.72 14.60 -5.00
CA ARG A 75 -16.06 13.87 -6.23
C ARG A 75 -14.87 13.52 -7.13
N GLN A 76 -13.75 14.23 -7.02
CA GLN A 76 -12.55 13.98 -7.84
C GLN A 76 -11.65 12.89 -7.24
N ILE A 77 -11.93 12.46 -6.01
CA ILE A 77 -11.14 11.45 -5.29
C ILE A 77 -11.96 10.20 -4.91
N GLU A 78 -13.28 10.23 -5.14
CA GLU A 78 -14.19 9.06 -5.13
C GLU A 78 -13.97 8.22 -6.40
#